data_AF-A0A7L0PN87-F1
#
_entry.id   AF-A0A7L0PN87-F1
#
_cell.length_a   1.000
_cell.length_b   1.000
_cell.length_c   1.000
_cell.angle_alpha   90.00
_cell.angle_beta   90.00
_cell.angle_gamma   90.00
#
_symmetry.space_group_name_H-M   'P 1'
#
loop_
_entity.id
_entity.type
_entity.pdbx_description
1 polymer ?
#
loop_
_entity_poly.entity_id
_entity_poly.type
_entity_poly.pdbx_seq_one_letter_code
_entity_poly.pdbx_strand_id
1 'polypeptide(L)'
;TVYKARDLQSGKFVALKNVRVQTTENGLPLSTVREVALLKRLEHFDHPNIVRLMDVCATARTERETKVTLVFEHVDQDLKTYLDKAPAPGLPLDTIKDLMRQFLRGLDFLHSNCIVHRDLKPENILVTSSGQVKLADFGLARIYSCQMALTPVVVTLWYRAPEVLLQSTYATP
;
A
#
# COMPACT_ATOMS: atom_id res chain seq x y z
N THR A 1 1.81 11.02 -7.17
CA THR A 1 3.29 10.90 -7.21
C THR A 1 3.83 10.78 -5.80
N VAL A 2 4.86 9.95 -5.60
CA VAL A 2 5.50 9.75 -4.29
C VAL A 2 6.90 10.40 -4.31
N TYR A 3 7.25 11.12 -3.25
CA TYR A 3 8.54 11.78 -3.07
C TYR A 3 9.20 11.36 -1.77
N LYS A 4 10.52 11.17 -1.76
CA LYS A 4 11.29 11.05 -0.51
C LYS A 4 11.53 12.47 0.05
N ALA A 5 11.26 12.66 1.34
CA ALA A 5 11.53 13.91 2.05
C ALA A 5 12.17 13.64 3.41
N ARG A 6 12.73 14.68 4.02
CA ARG A 6 13.27 14.62 5.38
C ARG A 6 12.36 15.41 6.31
N ASP A 7 11.88 14.78 7.37
CA ASP A 7 11.21 15.47 8.45
C ASP A 7 12.23 16.35 9.19
N LEU A 8 11.96 17.65 9.28
CA LEU A 8 12.85 18.63 9.89
C LEU A 8 12.86 18.55 11.42
N GLN A 9 11.80 18.02 12.03
CA GLN A 9 11.73 17.87 13.49
C GLN A 9 12.50 16.64 13.96
N SER A 10 12.23 15.46 13.38
CA SER A 10 12.91 14.22 13.78
C SER A 10 14.21 13.94 13.03
N GLY A 11 14.45 14.61 11.91
CA GLY A 11 15.58 14.34 11.01
C GLY A 11 15.44 13.06 10.17
N LYS A 12 14.36 12.29 10.35
CA LYS A 12 14.12 10.99 9.66
C LYS A 12 13.58 11.21 8.25
N PHE A 13 13.79 10.22 7.36
CA PHE A 13 13.18 10.23 6.04
C PHE A 13 11.72 9.77 6.09
N VAL A 14 10.89 10.39 5.25
CA VAL A 14 9.47 10.10 5.06
C VAL A 14 9.14 10.00 3.57
N ALA A 15 8.05 9.33 3.22
CA ALA A 15 7.51 9.26 1.87
C ALA A 15 6.24 10.11 1.74
N LEU A 16 6.23 11.05 0.79
CA LEU A 16 5.14 11.99 0.56
C LEU A 16 4.35 11.60 -0.69
N LYS A 17 3.12 11.09 -0.52
CA LYS A 17 2.19 10.79 -1.63
C LYS A 17 1.29 12.00 -1.85
N ASN A 18 1.54 12.74 -2.93
CA ASN A 18 0.76 13.92 -3.29
C ASN A 18 -0.48 13.53 -4.09
N VAL A 19 -1.64 14.02 -3.66
CA VAL A 19 -2.94 13.89 -4.30
C VAL A 19 -3.47 15.30 -4.60
N ARG A 20 -3.82 15.53 -5.87
CA ARG A 20 -4.47 16.78 -6.29
C ARG A 20 -5.98 16.54 -6.35
N VAL A 21 -6.74 17.50 -5.85
CA VAL A 21 -8.20 17.52 -5.86
C VAL A 21 -8.61 18.77 -6.62
N GLN A 22 -9.35 18.64 -7.72
CA GLN A 22 -9.90 19.83 -8.37
C GLN A 22 -11.03 20.39 -7.50
N THR A 23 -11.10 21.70 -7.32
CA THR A 23 -12.13 22.33 -6.47
C THR A 23 -13.55 22.18 -7.05
N THR A 24 -13.65 21.90 -8.36
CA THR A 24 -14.90 21.60 -9.07
C THR A 24 -15.36 20.15 -8.94
N GLU A 25 -14.51 19.26 -8.41
CA GLU A 25 -14.86 17.87 -8.13
C GLU A 25 -15.43 17.73 -6.71
N ASN A 26 -16.14 16.62 -6.45
CA ASN A 26 -16.79 16.30 -5.17
C ASN A 26 -15.81 16.02 -4.00
N GLY A 27 -14.65 16.67 -3.96
CA GLY A 27 -13.60 16.46 -2.97
C GLY A 27 -12.58 15.39 -3.35
N LEU A 28 -11.91 14.82 -2.36
CA LEU A 28 -10.84 13.83 -2.57
C LEU A 28 -11.33 12.60 -3.35
N PRO A 29 -10.49 12.02 -4.23
CA PRO A 29 -10.81 10.75 -4.87
C PRO A 29 -11.19 9.69 -3.82
N LEU A 30 -12.24 8.92 -4.09
CA LEU A 30 -12.72 7.89 -3.17
C LEU A 30 -11.64 6.85 -2.82
N SER A 31 -10.69 6.59 -3.74
CA SER A 31 -9.52 5.74 -3.46
C SER A 31 -8.64 6.33 -2.35
N THR A 32 -8.35 7.63 -2.40
CA THR A 32 -7.57 8.35 -1.38
C THR A 32 -8.28 8.37 -0.04
N VAL A 33 -9.58 8.68 -0.02
CA VAL A 33 -10.37 8.69 1.23
C VAL A 33 -10.36 7.31 1.88
N ARG A 34 -10.53 6.24 1.08
CA ARG A 34 -10.49 4.87 1.57
C ARG A 34 -9.10 4.47 2.07
N GLU A 35 -8.04 4.80 1.35
CA GLU A 35 -6.66 4.54 1.77
C GLU A 35 -6.38 5.15 3.14
N VAL A 36 -6.72 6.43 3.33
CA VAL A 36 -6.56 7.13 4.62
C VAL A 36 -7.40 6.46 5.72
N ALA A 37 -8.68 6.18 5.45
CA ALA A 37 -9.57 5.57 6.44
C ALA A 37 -9.11 4.17 6.88
N LEU A 38 -8.67 3.33 5.93
CA LEU A 38 -8.16 2.00 6.22
C LEU A 38 -6.87 2.07 7.05
N LEU A 39 -5.91 2.90 6.62
CA LEU A 39 -4.63 3.01 7.32
C LEU A 39 -4.79 3.62 8.72
N LYS A 40 -5.67 4.61 8.91
CA LYS A 40 -5.99 5.14 10.24
C LYS A 40 -6.68 4.11 11.14
N ARG A 41 -7.51 3.22 10.58
CA ARG A 41 -8.07 2.09 11.33
C ARG A 41 -6.99 1.09 11.76
N LEU A 42 -6.01 0.81 10.90
CA LEU A 42 -4.94 -0.15 11.18
C LEU A 42 -3.80 0.42 12.05
N GLU A 43 -3.68 1.74 12.14
CA GLU A 43 -2.59 2.43 12.84
C GLU A 43 -2.40 1.97 14.30
N HIS A 44 -3.49 1.69 15.01
CA HIS A 44 -3.46 1.28 16.43
C HIS A 44 -2.83 -0.11 16.66
N PHE A 45 -2.73 -0.94 15.62
CA PHE A 45 -2.14 -2.28 15.73
C PHE A 45 -0.61 -2.27 15.56
N ASP A 46 -0.04 -1.20 14.98
CA ASP A 46 1.40 -1.04 14.72
C ASP A 46 2.06 -2.30 14.11
N HIS A 47 1.37 -2.94 13.16
CA HIS A 47 1.81 -4.22 12.61
C HIS A 47 3.11 -4.05 11.78
N PRO A 48 4.17 -4.84 12.04
CA PRO A 48 5.50 -4.61 11.45
C PRO A 48 5.53 -4.73 9.92
N ASN A 49 4.63 -5.54 9.35
CA ASN A 49 4.56 -5.78 7.91
C ASN A 49 3.53 -4.94 7.15
N ILE A 50 3.03 -3.86 7.75
CA ILE A 50 2.15 -2.87 7.09
C ILE A 50 2.83 -1.51 7.10
N VAL A 51 2.74 -0.75 6.01
CA VAL A 51 3.27 0.62 5.95
C VAL A 51 2.46 1.56 6.84
N ARG A 52 3.15 2.42 7.58
CA ARG A 52 2.52 3.40 8.47
C ARG A 52 2.20 4.70 7.76
N LEU A 53 0.94 5.14 7.87
CA LEU A 53 0.51 6.50 7.57
C LEU A 53 0.75 7.38 8.79
N MET A 54 1.78 8.21 8.73
CA MET A 54 2.19 9.10 9.82
C MET A 54 1.29 10.32 9.93
N ASP A 55 0.95 10.96 8.80
CA ASP A 55 0.15 12.19 8.78
C ASP A 55 -0.61 12.41 7.45
N VAL A 56 -1.59 13.31 7.46
CA VAL A 56 -2.36 13.76 6.30
C VAL A 56 -2.44 15.28 6.32
N CYS A 57 -1.73 15.93 5.41
CA CYS A 57 -1.62 17.39 5.39
C CYS A 57 -2.33 17.99 4.16
N ALA A 58 -3.17 18.99 4.37
CA ALA A 58 -3.58 19.90 3.29
C ALA A 58 -2.47 20.92 3.07
N THR A 59 -1.74 20.79 1.96
CA THR A 59 -0.50 21.56 1.72
C THR A 59 -0.69 22.83 0.90
N ALA A 60 -1.74 22.90 0.09
CA ALA A 60 -2.09 24.11 -0.65
C ALA A 60 -3.57 24.08 -1.02
N ARG A 61 -4.21 25.26 -1.00
CA ARG A 61 -5.55 25.45 -1.52
C ARG A 61 -5.53 26.65 -2.45
N THR A 62 -5.90 26.43 -3.70
CA THR A 62 -6.16 27.48 -4.69
C THR A 62 -7.65 27.48 -5.01
N GLU A 63 -8.11 28.46 -5.79
CA GLU A 63 -9.49 28.47 -6.28
C GLU A 63 -9.82 27.22 -7.12
N ARG A 64 -8.81 26.61 -7.77
CA ARG A 64 -9.00 25.50 -8.73
C ARG A 64 -8.56 24.14 -8.23
N GLU A 65 -7.68 24.08 -7.24
CA GLU A 65 -7.21 22.81 -6.67
C GLU A 65 -6.88 22.88 -5.17
N THR A 66 -7.13 21.77 -4.48
CA THR A 66 -6.58 21.48 -3.15
C THR A 66 -5.55 20.36 -3.26
N LYS A 67 -4.35 20.58 -2.73
CA LYS A 67 -3.28 19.58 -2.69
C LYS A 67 -3.22 18.93 -1.31
N VAL A 68 -3.54 17.64 -1.26
CA VAL A 68 -3.41 16.81 -0.05
C VAL A 68 -2.16 15.95 -0.18
N THR A 69 -1.38 15.91 0.90
CA THR A 69 -0.16 15.11 0.99
C THR A 69 -0.34 14.08 2.09
N LEU A 70 -0.21 12.81 1.74
CA LEU A 70 -0.16 11.72 2.70
C LEU A 70 1.31 11.47 3.07
N VAL A 71 1.62 11.49 4.36
CA VAL A 71 2.97 11.28 4.90
C VAL A 71 3.06 9.86 5.41
N PHE A 72 3.91 9.06 4.77
CA PHE A 72 4.17 7.67 5.14
C PHE A 72 5.56 7.53 5.74
N GLU A 73 5.77 6.46 6.50
CA GLU A 73 7.13 6.01 6.79
C GLU A 73 7.89 5.75 5.49
N HIS A 74 9.19 6.07 5.48
CA HIS A 74 10.03 5.77 4.33
C HIS A 74 10.59 4.36 4.43
N VAL A 75 10.44 3.58 3.36
CA VAL A 75 11.11 2.29 3.16
C VAL A 75 12.06 2.41 1.98
N ASP A 76 13.23 1.78 2.08
CA ASP A 76 14.39 2.02 1.19
C ASP A 76 14.12 1.69 -0.27
N GLN A 77 13.38 0.62 -0.54
CA GLN A 77 13.10 0.13 -1.89
C GLN A 77 11.85 -0.75 -1.92
N ASP A 78 11.29 -0.93 -3.11
CA ASP A 78 10.27 -1.95 -3.39
C ASP A 78 10.92 -3.32 -3.67
N LEU A 79 10.10 -4.38 -3.63
CA LEU A 79 10.52 -5.76 -3.84
C LEU A 79 11.00 -5.95 -5.28
N LYS A 80 10.44 -5.22 -6.25
CA LYS A 80 10.93 -5.26 -7.64
C LYS A 80 12.40 -4.85 -7.69
N THR A 81 12.72 -3.68 -7.15
CA THR A 81 14.07 -3.12 -7.08
C THR A 81 14.98 -4.04 -6.25
N TYR A 82 14.48 -4.63 -5.17
CA TYR A 82 15.23 -5.60 -4.37
C TYR A 82 15.63 -6.84 -5.18
N LEU A 83 14.70 -7.40 -5.96
CA LEU A 83 14.93 -8.55 -6.82
C LEU A 83 15.84 -8.21 -8.01
N ASP A 84 15.65 -7.05 -8.65
CA ASP A 84 16.47 -6.61 -9.79
C ASP A 84 17.95 -6.40 -9.39
N LYS A 85 18.23 -6.14 -8.11
CA LYS A 85 19.59 -6.03 -7.55
C LYS A 85 20.18 -7.35 -7.06
N ALA A 86 19.42 -8.44 -7.07
CA ALA A 86 19.91 -9.72 -6.56
C ALA A 86 21.07 -10.22 -7.43
N PRO A 87 22.24 -10.53 -6.85
CA PRO A 87 23.37 -11.07 -7.61
C PRO A 87 23.03 -12.47 -8.13
N ALA A 88 23.66 -12.88 -9.23
CA ALA A 88 23.57 -14.27 -9.69
C ALA A 88 24.06 -15.23 -8.58
N PRO A 89 23.39 -16.36 -8.32
CA PRO A 89 22.27 -16.95 -9.09
C PRO A 89 20.86 -16.47 -8.67
N GLY A 90 20.76 -15.52 -7.75
CA GLY A 90 19.50 -15.01 -7.20
C GLY A 90 19.59 -14.82 -5.68
N LEU A 91 18.45 -14.64 -5.04
CA LEU A 91 18.39 -14.55 -3.58
C LEU A 91 18.63 -15.92 -2.91
N PRO A 92 19.31 -15.95 -1.75
CA PRO A 92 19.42 -17.17 -0.95
C PRO A 92 18.05 -17.72 -0.54
N LEU A 93 17.93 -19.05 -0.46
CA LEU A 93 16.68 -19.71 -0.09
C LEU A 93 16.12 -19.25 1.26
N ASP A 94 16.98 -19.04 2.25
CA ASP A 94 16.53 -18.62 3.57
C ASP A 94 16.05 -17.16 3.58
N THR A 95 16.63 -16.30 2.74
CA THR A 95 16.11 -14.95 2.51
C THR A 95 14.72 -15.01 1.87
N ILE A 96 14.52 -15.86 0.87
CA ILE A 96 13.21 -16.05 0.23
C ILE A 96 12.17 -16.53 1.25
N LYS A 97 12.50 -17.55 2.07
CA LYS A 97 11.62 -18.05 3.12
C LYS A 97 11.24 -16.96 4.11
N ASP A 98 12.21 -16.13 4.52
CA ASP A 98 11.94 -15.06 5.47
C ASP A 98 11.05 -13.96 4.87
N LEU A 99 11.36 -13.49 3.66
CA LEU A 99 10.54 -12.51 2.95
C LEU A 99 9.09 -13.01 2.77
N MET A 100 8.92 -14.28 2.37
CA MET A 100 7.59 -14.89 2.21
C MET A 100 6.85 -15.00 3.53
N ARG A 101 7.53 -15.39 4.62
CA ARG A 101 6.94 -15.45 5.96
C ARG A 101 6.43 -14.07 6.40
N GLN A 102 7.23 -13.03 6.20
CA GLN A 102 6.86 -11.66 6.56
C GLN A 102 5.72 -11.12 5.69
N PHE A 103 5.75 -11.38 4.39
CA PHE A 103 4.68 -11.05 3.46
C PHE A 103 3.35 -11.69 3.89
N LEU A 104 3.37 -13.00 4.17
CA LEU A 104 2.18 -13.75 4.59
C LEU A 104 1.66 -13.27 5.95
N ARG A 105 2.52 -12.87 6.89
CA ARG A 105 2.09 -12.26 8.16
C ARG A 105 1.35 -10.94 7.94
N GLY A 106 1.87 -10.07 7.06
CA GLY A 106 1.17 -8.84 6.70
C GLY A 106 -0.18 -9.12 6.04
N LEU A 107 -0.25 -10.11 5.15
CA LEU A 107 -1.47 -10.47 4.45
C LEU A 107 -2.52 -11.08 5.39
N ASP A 108 -2.10 -12.00 6.26
CA ASP A 108 -2.93 -12.62 7.29
C ASP A 108 -3.53 -11.58 8.24
N PHE A 109 -2.73 -10.59 8.66
CA PHE A 109 -3.20 -9.47 9.46
C PHE A 109 -4.30 -8.66 8.74
N LEU A 110 -4.13 -8.38 7.44
CA LEU A 110 -5.17 -7.68 6.66
C LEU A 110 -6.44 -8.51 6.55
N HIS A 111 -6.31 -9.80 6.24
CA HIS A 111 -7.44 -10.71 6.09
C HIS A 111 -8.21 -10.89 7.40
N SER A 112 -7.51 -10.99 8.53
CA SER A 112 -8.10 -11.03 9.88
C SER A 112 -8.87 -9.77 10.25
N ASN A 113 -8.58 -8.64 9.59
CA ASN A 113 -9.31 -7.37 9.73
C ASN A 113 -10.36 -7.15 8.63
N CYS A 114 -10.71 -8.21 7.89
CA CYS A 114 -11.63 -8.20 6.77
C CYS A 114 -11.20 -7.23 5.64
N ILE A 115 -9.90 -7.09 5.37
CA ILE A 115 -9.37 -6.22 4.31
C ILE A 115 -8.74 -7.07 3.22
N VAL A 116 -9.16 -6.86 1.97
CA VAL A 116 -8.41 -7.38 0.80
C VAL A 116 -7.62 -6.25 0.16
N HIS A 117 -6.33 -6.48 -0.11
CA HIS A 117 -5.42 -5.48 -0.68
C HIS A 117 -5.75 -5.14 -2.15
N ARG A 118 -6.04 -6.16 -2.96
CA ARG A 118 -6.41 -6.08 -4.40
C ARG A 118 -5.37 -5.49 -5.36
N ASP A 119 -4.22 -5.03 -4.90
CA ASP A 119 -3.12 -4.62 -5.79
C ASP A 119 -1.76 -5.13 -5.28
N LEU A 120 -1.69 -6.43 -4.97
CA LEU A 120 -0.43 -7.06 -4.56
C LEU A 120 0.44 -7.29 -5.79
N LYS A 121 1.59 -6.64 -5.79
CA LYS A 121 2.64 -6.74 -6.82
C LYS A 121 3.98 -6.29 -6.20
N PRO A 122 5.13 -6.67 -6.77
CA PRO A 122 6.44 -6.31 -6.23
C PRO A 122 6.65 -4.81 -5.98
N GLU A 123 6.02 -3.93 -6.77
CA GLU A 123 6.09 -2.47 -6.60
C GLU A 123 5.35 -1.95 -5.34
N ASN A 124 4.39 -2.73 -4.83
CA ASN A 124 3.58 -2.41 -3.65
C ASN A 124 4.02 -3.19 -2.40
N ILE A 125 5.10 -3.97 -2.51
CA ILE A 125 5.73 -4.68 -1.40
C ILE A 125 7.06 -4.00 -1.16
N LEU A 126 7.22 -3.35 -0.02
CA LEU A 126 8.43 -2.60 0.31
C LEU A 126 9.37 -3.47 1.15
N VAL A 127 10.68 -3.27 0.96
CA VAL A 127 11.74 -4.00 1.66
C VAL A 127 12.72 -3.00 2.26
N THR A 128 12.89 -3.02 3.58
CA THR A 128 13.90 -2.19 4.25
C THR A 128 15.31 -2.70 3.95
N SER A 129 16.31 -1.86 4.18
CA SER A 129 17.73 -2.23 4.18
C SER A 129 18.07 -3.38 5.14
N SER A 130 17.28 -3.57 6.20
CA SER A 130 17.39 -4.70 7.14
C SER A 130 16.61 -5.96 6.73
N GLY A 131 15.98 -5.98 5.55
CA GLY A 131 15.22 -7.13 5.05
C GLY A 131 13.80 -7.25 5.62
N GLN A 132 13.26 -6.19 6.24
CA GLN A 132 11.88 -6.19 6.72
C GLN A 132 10.91 -5.89 5.57
N VAL A 133 9.86 -6.70 5.43
CA VAL A 133 8.81 -6.53 4.42
C VAL A 133 7.70 -5.66 4.97
N LYS A 134 7.20 -4.70 4.17
CA LYS A 134 6.02 -3.87 4.49
C LYS A 134 5.09 -3.80 3.28
N LEU A 135 3.81 -4.16 3.46
CA LEU A 135 2.77 -4.00 2.45
C LEU A 135 2.37 -2.53 2.34
N ALA A 136 2.24 -2.02 1.11
CA ALA A 136 1.96 -0.62 0.82
C ALA A 136 0.96 -0.43 -0.33
N ASP A 137 0.49 0.81 -0.50
CA ASP A 137 -0.49 1.25 -1.51
C ASP A 137 -1.89 0.62 -1.35
N PHE A 138 -2.63 1.14 -0.38
CA PHE A 138 -3.99 0.69 -0.03
C PHE A 138 -5.08 1.41 -0.83
N GLY A 139 -4.74 2.18 -1.87
CA GLY A 139 -5.71 2.92 -2.70
C GLY A 139 -6.80 2.03 -3.31
N LEU A 140 -6.45 0.76 -3.56
CA LEU A 140 -7.35 -0.25 -4.08
C LEU A 140 -7.85 -1.22 -3.01
N ALA A 141 -7.40 -1.14 -1.77
CA ALA A 141 -7.86 -2.04 -0.71
C ALA A 141 -9.35 -1.83 -0.37
N ARG A 142 -10.02 -2.88 0.09
CA ARG A 142 -11.44 -2.83 0.51
C ARG A 142 -11.67 -3.67 1.75
N ILE A 143 -12.52 -3.14 2.63
CA ILE A 143 -13.19 -3.98 3.63
C ILE A 143 -14.25 -4.79 2.91
N TYR A 144 -14.28 -6.08 3.18
CA TYR A 144 -15.31 -6.99 2.68
C TYR A 144 -16.24 -7.42 3.81
N SER A 145 -17.48 -7.73 3.44
CA SER A 145 -18.43 -8.47 4.28
C SER A 145 -18.84 -9.73 3.53
N CYS A 146 -19.43 -10.70 4.23
CA CYS A 146 -19.85 -12.00 3.69
C CYS A 146 -20.82 -11.92 2.48
N GLN A 147 -21.28 -10.73 2.10
CA GLN A 147 -22.24 -10.48 1.02
C GLN A 147 -21.75 -9.49 -0.07
N MET A 148 -20.48 -9.04 -0.02
CA MET A 148 -19.98 -8.07 -1.00
C MET A 148 -19.26 -8.75 -2.18
N ALA A 149 -19.84 -8.64 -3.38
CA ALA A 149 -19.11 -8.84 -4.61
C ALA A 149 -18.11 -7.68 -4.82
N LEU A 150 -16.82 -7.99 -4.90
CA LEU A 150 -15.77 -7.00 -5.16
C LEU A 150 -15.66 -6.71 -6.67
N THR A 151 -15.38 -5.46 -7.03
CA THR A 151 -15.27 -5.06 -8.46
C THR A 151 -14.04 -5.70 -9.13
N PRO A 152 -14.20 -6.38 -10.28
CA PRO A 152 -13.13 -7.18 -10.92
C PRO A 152 -12.08 -6.35 -11.69
N VAL A 153 -12.34 -5.06 -11.91
CA VAL A 153 -11.62 -4.25 -12.91
C VAL A 153 -10.24 -3.77 -12.42
N VAL A 154 -9.88 -3.97 -11.15
CA VAL A 154 -8.93 -3.07 -10.47
C VAL A 154 -7.69 -3.80 -9.90
N VAL A 155 -6.85 -4.35 -10.78
CA VAL A 155 -5.55 -4.98 -10.42
C VAL A 155 -4.59 -4.96 -11.63
N THR A 156 -3.27 -4.90 -11.45
CA THR A 156 -2.31 -5.23 -12.52
C THR A 156 -2.52 -6.66 -13.03
N LEU A 157 -2.70 -6.86 -14.34
CA LEU A 157 -3.11 -8.15 -14.95
C LEU A 157 -2.23 -9.35 -14.55
N TRP A 158 -0.92 -9.14 -14.45
CA TRP A 158 0.09 -10.18 -14.18
C TRP A 158 -0.10 -10.92 -12.85
N TYR A 159 -0.77 -10.29 -11.88
CA TYR A 159 -0.96 -10.82 -10.53
C TYR A 159 -2.43 -11.09 -10.20
N ARG A 160 -3.33 -11.03 -11.20
CA ARG A 160 -4.75 -11.31 -10.99
C ARG A 160 -4.98 -12.79 -10.79
N ALA A 161 -5.78 -13.11 -9.78
CA ALA A 161 -6.32 -14.45 -9.61
C ALA A 161 -7.30 -14.79 -10.76
N PRO A 162 -7.44 -16.07 -11.14
CA PRO A 162 -8.27 -16.49 -12.27
C PRO A 162 -9.72 -16.01 -12.20
N GLU A 163 -10.34 -16.07 -11.02
CA GLU A 163 -11.71 -15.61 -10.79
C GLU A 163 -11.89 -14.10 -11.06
N VAL A 164 -10.85 -13.30 -10.83
CA VAL A 164 -10.86 -11.85 -11.14
C VAL A 164 -10.79 -11.62 -12.65
N LEU A 165 -9.98 -12.42 -13.37
CA LEU A 165 -9.90 -12.36 -14.83
C LEU A 165 -11.22 -12.77 -15.49
N LEU A 166 -11.88 -13.79 -14.92
CA LEU A 166 -13.15 -14.33 -15.39
C LEU A 166 -14.37 -13.51 -14.95
N GLN A 167 -14.17 -12.37 -14.26
CA GLN A 167 -15.25 -11.54 -13.69
C GLN A 167 -16.22 -12.33 -12.81
N SER A 168 -15.75 -13.43 -12.24
CA SER A 168 -16.49 -14.24 -11.29
C SER A 168 -16.48 -13.57 -9.92
N THR A 169 -17.33 -14.03 -9.00
CA THR A 169 -17.33 -13.50 -7.64
C THR A 169 -15.96 -13.69 -7.01
N TYR A 170 -15.28 -12.57 -6.74
CA TYR A 170 -14.03 -12.58 -6.00
C TYR A 170 -14.37 -12.85 -4.53
N ALA A 171 -14.11 -14.08 -4.09
CA ALA A 171 -14.48 -14.57 -2.77
C ALA A 171 -13.56 -14.02 -1.68
N THR A 172 -14.07 -14.04 -0.46
CA THR A 172 -13.29 -13.75 0.75
C THR A 172 -12.32 -14.91 1.01
N PRO A 173 -11.10 -14.65 1.53
CA PRO A 173 -10.15 -15.70 1.92
C PRO A 173 -10.74 -16.77 2.84
#